data_AF-A0A8J2LII0-F1
#
_entry.id   AF-A0A8J2LII0-F1
#
_cell.length_a   1.000
_cell.length_b   1.000
_cell.length_c   1.000
_cell.angle_alpha   90.00
_cell.angle_beta   90.00
_cell.angle_gamma   90.00
#
_symmetry.space_group_name_H-M   'P 1'
#
loop_
_entity.id
_entity.type
_entity.pdbx_description
1 polymer ?
#
loop_
_entity_poly.entity_id
_entity_poly.type
_entity_poly.pdbx_seq_one_letter_code
_entity_poly.pdbx_strand_id
1 'polypeptide(L)'
;NQPAEERLQEILTSKLFKIVRESSPDSLTKVVPVVGDVTFNSLGISLNDVKGLREEISVVIHAAANTNMDSALKDLLNTNVGGTKNMIEWAKQLPNLKAFVHVSTAFSNSDRSDIEERVYPCRVDPHIAIMLHSGLPEDLMDLVDPKLMGNNKTGYTFSKHLAELLVEEAQYSIPVCIVRPSVVTPANKEPFPGWIDNFKGINGGLVAMSKGAVRVGLINKSGILDIAPVDHVVNLILAAAMRVGTAFNVSSSQTMAPSKNSPPMMYSAIVADVVLTLIGKKPKVGFMQRYTNFHRVLKQTTDIVGNDFSMSTNNTTTLYKHLSAADKESFSFNVTEINHEVYIRQSLLGLRHFAAEEENQDLPKARENIKRYPQ
;
A
#
# COMPACT_ATOMS: atom_id res chain seq x y z
N ASN A 1 7.72 23.58 -7.85
CA ASN A 1 7.22 22.37 -8.54
C ASN A 1 8.08 22.11 -9.75
N GLN A 2 8.67 20.93 -9.82
CA GLN A 2 9.42 20.44 -10.98
C GLN A 2 8.43 20.15 -12.13
N PRO A 3 8.77 20.46 -13.40
CA PRO A 3 7.96 20.07 -14.56
C PRO A 3 7.75 18.55 -14.63
N ALA A 4 6.58 18.12 -15.12
CA ALA A 4 6.25 16.69 -15.19
C ALA A 4 7.19 15.90 -16.11
N GLU A 5 7.64 16.49 -17.21
CA GLU A 5 8.60 15.87 -18.12
C GLU A 5 9.96 15.65 -17.44
N GLU A 6 10.46 16.64 -16.71
CA GLU A 6 11.72 16.54 -15.97
C GLU A 6 11.64 15.43 -14.91
N ARG A 7 10.53 15.39 -14.16
CA ARG A 7 10.27 14.32 -13.18
C ARG A 7 10.17 12.94 -13.85
N LEU A 8 9.57 12.85 -15.03
CA LEU A 8 9.53 11.59 -15.78
C LEU A 8 10.95 11.16 -16.16
N GLN A 9 11.78 12.06 -16.70
CA GLN A 9 13.15 11.74 -17.06
C GLN A 9 13.97 11.25 -15.85
N GLU A 10 13.80 11.85 -14.67
CA GLU A 10 14.44 11.35 -13.44
C GLU A 10 13.98 9.92 -13.09
N ILE A 11 12.68 9.63 -13.18
CA ILE A 11 12.16 8.28 -12.93
C ILE A 11 12.74 7.29 -13.94
N LEU A 12 12.70 7.61 -15.23
CA LEU A 12 13.17 6.74 -16.30
C LEU A 12 14.68 6.55 -16.33
N THR A 13 15.46 7.45 -15.70
CA THR A 13 16.92 7.33 -15.54
C THR A 13 17.34 6.62 -14.25
N SER A 14 16.42 6.45 -13.30
CA SER A 14 16.67 5.75 -12.02
C SER A 14 17.12 4.29 -12.19
N LYS A 15 17.64 3.69 -11.12
CA LYS A 15 18.08 2.27 -11.14
C LYS A 15 16.94 1.31 -11.48
N LEU A 16 15.69 1.63 -11.12
CA LEU A 16 14.49 0.83 -11.39
C LEU A 16 14.36 0.47 -12.88
N PHE A 17 14.61 1.43 -13.77
CA PHE A 17 14.46 1.25 -15.21
C PHE A 17 15.74 0.77 -15.92
N LYS A 18 16.81 0.44 -15.17
CA LYS A 18 18.08 0.01 -15.77
C LYS A 18 17.91 -1.17 -16.73
N ILE A 19 17.21 -2.22 -16.31
CA ILE A 19 17.01 -3.42 -17.13
C ILE A 19 16.26 -3.07 -18.42
N VAL A 20 15.22 -2.24 -18.34
CA VAL A 20 14.44 -1.83 -19.53
C VAL A 20 15.28 -0.96 -20.46
N ARG A 21 16.08 -0.03 -19.93
CA ARG A 21 17.01 0.79 -20.74
C ARG A 21 18.02 -0.06 -21.50
N GLU A 22 18.51 -1.14 -20.90
CA GLU A 22 19.52 -2.01 -21.50
C GLU A 22 18.92 -3.05 -22.47
N SER A 23 17.74 -3.58 -22.17
CA SER A 23 17.12 -4.68 -22.93
C SER A 23 16.09 -4.23 -23.97
N SER A 24 15.37 -3.14 -23.72
CA SER A 24 14.28 -2.66 -24.58
C SER A 24 14.08 -1.14 -24.43
N PRO A 25 15.06 -0.32 -24.81
CA PRO A 25 15.01 1.14 -24.62
C PRO A 25 13.79 1.78 -25.31
N ASP A 26 13.37 1.26 -26.45
CA ASP A 26 12.20 1.75 -27.20
C ASP A 26 10.91 1.65 -26.39
N SER A 27 10.82 0.72 -25.42
CA SER A 27 9.64 0.60 -24.54
C SER A 27 9.43 1.84 -23.68
N LEU A 28 10.47 2.63 -23.39
CA LEU A 28 10.37 3.85 -22.58
C LEU A 28 9.71 5.00 -23.34
N THR A 29 9.72 4.96 -24.68
CA THR A 29 9.03 5.97 -25.52
C THR A 29 7.50 5.90 -25.39
N LYS A 30 6.97 4.81 -24.83
CA LYS A 30 5.54 4.60 -24.58
C LYS A 30 5.03 5.33 -23.34
N VAL A 31 5.91 5.88 -22.51
CA VAL A 31 5.54 6.53 -21.24
C VAL A 31 5.32 8.02 -21.49
N VAL A 32 4.07 8.46 -21.32
CA VAL A 32 3.67 9.86 -21.48
C VAL A 32 3.20 10.41 -20.13
N PRO A 33 3.82 11.48 -19.60
CA PRO A 33 3.39 12.07 -18.33
C PRO A 33 2.17 12.97 -18.55
N VAL A 34 1.17 12.84 -17.69
CA VAL A 34 -0.02 13.70 -17.71
C VAL A 34 -0.09 14.47 -16.41
N VAL A 35 -0.16 15.80 -16.50
CA VAL A 35 -0.29 16.66 -15.33
C VAL A 35 -1.74 16.62 -14.84
N GLY A 36 -1.92 16.27 -13.57
CA GLY A 36 -3.23 16.24 -12.94
C GLY A 36 -3.13 16.01 -11.42
N ASP A 37 -4.25 16.22 -10.75
CA ASP A 37 -4.45 15.96 -9.33
C ASP A 37 -5.87 15.44 -9.13
N VAL A 38 -5.96 14.25 -8.53
CA VAL A 38 -7.22 13.53 -8.32
C VAL A 38 -8.21 14.31 -7.45
N THR A 39 -7.75 15.24 -6.61
CA THR A 39 -8.62 16.06 -5.74
C THR A 39 -9.45 17.08 -6.52
N PHE A 40 -9.10 17.36 -7.78
CA PHE A 40 -9.84 18.29 -8.62
C PHE A 40 -10.83 17.58 -9.54
N ASN A 41 -11.92 18.28 -9.88
CA ASN A 41 -12.85 17.85 -10.93
C ASN A 41 -12.10 17.61 -12.24
N SER A 42 -12.50 16.57 -12.98
CA SER A 42 -11.81 16.13 -14.20
C SER A 42 -10.29 15.90 -14.00
N LEU A 43 -9.88 15.57 -12.77
CA LEU A 43 -8.52 15.25 -12.38
C LEU A 43 -7.54 16.42 -12.54
N GLY A 44 -8.02 17.65 -12.72
CA GLY A 44 -7.18 18.81 -13.00
C GLY A 44 -6.37 18.71 -14.30
N ILE A 45 -6.73 17.78 -15.20
CA ILE A 45 -6.04 17.57 -16.48
C ILE A 45 -6.47 18.65 -17.47
N SER A 46 -5.53 19.13 -18.29
CA SER A 46 -5.83 20.13 -19.33
C SER A 46 -6.79 19.56 -20.39
N LEU A 47 -7.69 20.40 -20.92
CA LEU A 47 -8.65 19.98 -21.95
C LEU A 47 -7.97 19.44 -23.22
N ASN A 48 -6.75 19.91 -23.51
CA ASN A 48 -5.97 19.46 -24.67
C ASN A 48 -5.49 18.02 -24.49
N ASP A 49 -5.00 17.66 -23.30
CA ASP A 49 -4.55 16.30 -22.99
C ASP A 49 -5.74 15.33 -22.91
N VAL A 50 -6.88 15.82 -22.39
CA VAL A 50 -8.08 15.01 -22.18
C VAL A 50 -8.73 14.51 -23.48
N LYS A 51 -8.72 15.29 -24.57
CA LYS A 51 -9.45 14.93 -25.80
C LYS A 51 -8.86 13.72 -26.53
N GLY A 52 -7.53 13.61 -26.59
CA GLY A 52 -6.86 12.47 -27.24
C GLY A 52 -6.81 11.23 -26.34
N LEU A 53 -6.50 11.40 -25.06
CA LEU A 53 -6.33 10.29 -24.13
C LEU A 53 -7.62 9.49 -23.92
N ARG A 54 -8.78 10.16 -23.90
CA ARG A 54 -10.07 9.50 -23.60
C ARG A 54 -10.39 8.35 -24.55
N GLU A 55 -10.11 8.52 -25.84
CA GLU A 55 -10.45 7.50 -26.84
C GLU A 55 -9.49 6.30 -26.82
N GLU A 56 -8.27 6.49 -26.33
CA GLU A 56 -7.23 5.45 -26.35
C GLU A 56 -7.16 4.62 -25.06
N ILE A 57 -7.62 5.17 -23.94
CA ILE A 57 -7.52 4.48 -22.65
C ILE A 57 -8.49 3.29 -22.56
N SER A 58 -7.92 2.11 -22.38
CA SER A 58 -8.64 0.86 -22.17
C SER A 58 -8.48 0.28 -20.75
N VAL A 59 -7.47 0.69 -20.00
CA VAL A 59 -7.22 0.21 -18.64
C VAL A 59 -6.83 1.39 -17.76
N VAL A 60 -7.45 1.48 -16.59
CA VAL A 60 -7.12 2.45 -15.54
C VAL A 60 -6.66 1.69 -14.30
N ILE A 61 -5.45 1.98 -13.83
CA ILE A 61 -4.94 1.51 -12.54
C ILE A 61 -4.92 2.70 -11.58
N HIS A 62 -5.92 2.76 -10.70
CA HIS A 62 -6.05 3.80 -9.70
C HIS A 62 -5.29 3.44 -8.42
N ALA A 63 -4.02 3.86 -8.37
CA ALA A 63 -3.13 3.70 -7.22
C ALA A 63 -2.86 5.00 -6.45
N ALA A 64 -3.41 6.13 -6.89
CA ALA A 64 -3.22 7.43 -6.24
C ALA A 64 -3.89 7.45 -4.87
N ALA A 65 -3.11 7.70 -3.82
CA ALA A 65 -3.60 7.80 -2.45
C ALA A 65 -2.62 8.58 -1.57
N ASN A 66 -3.16 9.29 -0.57
CA ASN A 66 -2.41 9.71 0.59
C ASN A 66 -2.25 8.51 1.53
N THR A 67 -1.00 8.04 1.67
CA THR A 67 -0.61 6.93 2.53
C THR A 67 0.06 7.37 3.84
N ASN A 68 0.11 8.68 4.10
CA ASN A 68 0.65 9.21 5.34
C ASN A 68 -0.41 9.14 6.45
N MET A 69 -0.23 8.18 7.36
CA MET A 69 -1.15 7.93 8.48
C MET A 69 -1.17 9.04 9.53
N ASP A 70 -0.22 9.98 9.48
CA ASP A 70 -0.19 11.15 10.36
C ASP A 70 -0.97 12.34 9.77
N SER A 71 -1.53 12.21 8.55
CA SER A 71 -2.33 13.27 7.92
C SER A 71 -3.67 13.44 8.64
N ALA A 72 -4.21 14.66 8.60
CA ALA A 72 -5.57 14.92 9.08
C ALA A 72 -6.58 14.03 8.32
N LEU A 73 -7.66 13.64 9.00
CA LEU A 73 -8.68 12.80 8.37
C LEU A 73 -9.29 13.48 7.13
N LYS A 74 -9.47 14.80 7.19
CA LYS A 74 -9.90 15.64 6.08
C LYS A 74 -9.06 15.45 4.82
N ASP A 75 -7.73 15.48 4.95
CA ASP A 75 -6.81 15.30 3.83
C ASP A 75 -6.90 13.88 3.26
N LEU A 76 -7.00 12.88 4.14
CA LEU A 76 -7.15 11.48 3.76
C LEU A 76 -8.47 11.26 3.00
N LEU A 77 -9.57 11.84 3.46
CA LEU A 77 -10.87 11.72 2.79
C LEU A 77 -10.91 12.49 1.47
N ASN A 78 -10.35 13.71 1.43
CA ASN A 78 -10.28 14.50 0.21
C ASN A 78 -9.50 13.75 -0.89
N THR A 79 -8.32 13.22 -0.58
CA THR A 79 -7.51 12.48 -1.57
C THR A 79 -8.03 11.07 -1.83
N ASN A 80 -8.23 10.25 -0.80
CA ASN A 80 -8.49 8.82 -0.99
C ASN A 80 -9.94 8.52 -1.35
N VAL A 81 -10.90 9.34 -0.88
CA VAL A 81 -12.34 9.14 -1.14
C VAL A 81 -12.80 10.09 -2.23
N GLY A 82 -12.62 11.40 -2.04
CA GLY A 82 -12.94 12.42 -3.04
C GLY A 82 -12.17 12.21 -4.36
N GLY A 83 -10.87 11.94 -4.28
CA GLY A 83 -10.06 11.63 -5.46
C GLY A 83 -10.48 10.34 -6.17
N THR A 84 -10.89 9.31 -5.42
CA THR A 84 -11.45 8.09 -6.01
C THR A 84 -12.77 8.36 -6.72
N LYS A 85 -13.65 9.17 -6.11
CA LYS A 85 -14.90 9.63 -6.76
C LYS A 85 -14.60 10.34 -8.09
N ASN A 86 -13.67 11.28 -8.10
CA ASN A 86 -13.29 12.02 -9.32
C ASN A 86 -12.70 11.10 -10.40
N MET A 87 -11.86 10.13 -10.00
CA MET A 87 -11.32 9.11 -10.91
C MET A 87 -12.42 8.24 -11.52
N ILE A 88 -13.41 7.82 -10.74
CA ILE A 88 -14.55 7.05 -11.22
C ILE A 88 -15.39 7.87 -12.21
N GLU A 89 -15.73 9.12 -11.86
CA GLU A 89 -16.54 9.98 -12.72
C GLU A 89 -15.83 10.32 -14.04
N TRP A 90 -14.51 10.43 -14.02
CA TRP A 90 -13.72 10.55 -15.24
C TRP A 90 -13.67 9.23 -16.03
N ALA A 91 -13.47 8.09 -15.36
CA ALA A 91 -13.40 6.77 -15.99
C ALA A 91 -14.71 6.38 -16.69
N LYS A 92 -15.87 6.80 -16.15
CA LYS A 92 -17.19 6.64 -16.80
C LYS A 92 -17.29 7.32 -18.18
N GLN A 93 -16.42 8.27 -18.47
CA GLN A 93 -16.39 8.99 -19.75
C GLN A 93 -15.45 8.33 -20.78
N LEU A 94 -14.81 7.21 -20.45
CA LEU A 94 -13.86 6.52 -21.32
C LEU A 94 -14.60 5.45 -22.16
N PRO A 95 -14.77 5.67 -23.49
CA PRO A 95 -15.59 4.78 -24.33
C PRO A 95 -15.01 3.37 -24.48
N ASN A 96 -13.70 3.22 -24.35
CA ASN A 96 -12.98 1.96 -24.59
C ASN A 96 -12.51 1.26 -23.31
N LEU A 97 -12.98 1.71 -22.14
CA LEU A 97 -12.56 1.16 -20.85
C LEU A 97 -12.95 -0.32 -20.71
N LYS A 98 -11.95 -1.17 -20.46
CA LYS A 98 -12.07 -2.61 -20.22
C LYS A 98 -11.79 -2.99 -18.77
N ALA A 99 -10.99 -2.22 -18.05
CA ALA A 99 -10.73 -2.47 -16.63
C ALA A 99 -10.41 -1.19 -15.85
N PHE A 100 -11.02 -1.05 -14.68
CA PHE A 100 -10.70 -0.07 -13.66
C PHE A 100 -10.25 -0.81 -12.39
N VAL A 101 -8.96 -0.79 -12.11
CA VAL A 101 -8.39 -1.45 -10.93
C VAL A 101 -8.14 -0.42 -9.84
N HIS A 102 -8.85 -0.54 -8.72
CA HIS A 102 -8.61 0.25 -7.53
C HIS A 102 -7.65 -0.49 -6.58
N VAL A 103 -6.52 0.16 -6.24
CA VAL A 103 -5.59 -0.37 -5.24
C VAL A 103 -6.05 0.10 -3.85
N SER A 104 -6.62 -0.81 -3.07
CA SER A 104 -7.02 -0.60 -1.67
C SER A 104 -5.93 -1.14 -0.73
N THR A 105 -6.30 -1.82 0.36
CA THR A 105 -5.39 -2.42 1.33
C THR A 105 -6.08 -3.55 2.09
N ALA A 106 -5.34 -4.59 2.47
CA ALA A 106 -5.86 -5.70 3.29
C ALA A 106 -6.40 -5.22 4.66
N PHE A 107 -5.98 -4.04 5.11
CA PHE A 107 -6.34 -3.48 6.40
C PHE A 107 -7.59 -2.58 6.39
N SER A 108 -8.28 -2.44 5.24
CA SER A 108 -9.46 -1.57 5.11
C SER A 108 -10.61 -1.99 6.03
N ASN A 109 -10.66 -3.27 6.40
CA ASN A 109 -11.67 -3.85 7.30
C ASN A 109 -11.03 -4.50 8.54
N SER A 110 -9.90 -3.96 8.99
CA SER A 110 -9.11 -4.51 10.12
C SER A 110 -9.79 -4.39 11.48
N ASP A 111 -11.00 -3.81 11.54
CA ASP A 111 -11.90 -3.83 12.69
C ASP A 111 -12.65 -5.17 12.86
N ARG A 112 -12.43 -6.12 11.93
CA ARG A 112 -13.06 -7.46 11.89
C ARG A 112 -12.02 -8.57 12.07
N SER A 113 -12.45 -9.72 12.57
CA SER A 113 -11.61 -10.92 12.72
C SER A 113 -11.54 -11.78 11.45
N ASP A 114 -12.61 -11.79 10.65
CA ASP A 114 -12.71 -12.64 9.46
C ASP A 114 -13.20 -11.81 8.28
N ILE A 115 -12.32 -11.64 7.30
CA ILE A 115 -12.50 -10.76 6.15
C ILE A 115 -12.61 -11.60 4.87
N GLU A 116 -13.74 -11.52 4.20
CA GLU A 116 -14.00 -12.16 2.92
C GLU A 116 -13.64 -11.23 1.75
N GLU A 117 -13.45 -11.76 0.55
CA GLU A 117 -13.23 -10.96 -0.67
C GLU A 117 -14.54 -10.34 -1.19
N ARG A 118 -15.14 -9.47 -0.37
CA ARG A 118 -16.29 -8.64 -0.69
C ARG A 118 -16.10 -7.23 -0.17
N VAL A 119 -16.91 -6.28 -0.62
CA VAL A 119 -16.98 -4.96 0.00
C VAL A 119 -17.93 -5.05 1.19
N TYR A 120 -17.55 -4.39 2.29
CA TYR A 120 -18.32 -4.38 3.52
C TYR A 120 -19.04 -3.04 3.66
N PRO A 121 -20.32 -3.02 4.07
CA PRO A 121 -21.01 -1.78 4.32
C PRO A 121 -20.31 -1.01 5.46
N CYS A 122 -20.23 0.31 5.30
CA CYS A 122 -19.81 1.22 6.35
C CYS A 122 -21.05 1.89 7.00
N ARG A 123 -20.91 2.32 8.25
CA ARG A 123 -21.97 3.09 8.94
C ARG A 123 -22.16 4.47 8.33
N VAL A 124 -21.14 4.97 7.64
CA VAL A 124 -21.12 6.28 7.02
C VAL A 124 -21.11 6.10 5.51
N ASP A 125 -22.02 6.79 4.84
CA ASP A 125 -22.03 6.89 3.39
C ASP A 125 -20.82 7.71 2.90
N PRO A 126 -20.08 7.25 1.88
CA PRO A 126 -18.87 7.94 1.41
C PRO A 126 -19.15 9.35 0.87
N HIS A 127 -20.32 9.61 0.28
CA HIS A 127 -20.71 10.94 -0.19
C HIS A 127 -21.02 11.88 0.97
N ILE A 128 -21.63 11.38 2.04
CA ILE A 128 -21.84 12.16 3.27
C ILE A 128 -20.50 12.50 3.92
N ALA A 129 -19.56 11.55 3.99
CA ALA A 129 -18.22 11.80 4.55
C ALA A 129 -17.49 12.92 3.78
N ILE A 130 -17.54 12.91 2.44
CA ILE A 130 -16.98 13.98 1.61
C ILE A 130 -17.68 15.32 1.90
N MET A 131 -19.01 15.33 1.97
CA MET A 131 -19.80 16.54 2.17
C MET A 131 -19.49 17.20 3.53
N LEU A 132 -19.41 16.40 4.60
CA LEU A 132 -19.11 16.91 5.95
C LEU A 132 -17.76 17.62 5.98
N HIS A 133 -16.71 17.01 5.44
CA HIS A 133 -15.37 17.59 5.44
C HIS A 133 -15.20 18.79 4.48
N SER A 134 -16.11 18.95 3.52
CA SER A 134 -16.15 20.11 2.63
C SER A 134 -16.88 21.31 3.23
N GLY A 135 -17.82 21.07 4.14
CA GLY A 135 -18.74 22.10 4.65
C GLY A 135 -18.56 22.50 6.12
N LEU A 136 -17.94 21.65 6.95
CA LEU A 136 -17.79 21.92 8.38
C LEU A 136 -16.48 22.64 8.72
N PRO A 137 -16.53 23.61 9.65
CA PRO A 137 -15.34 24.17 10.31
C PRO A 137 -14.46 23.10 10.98
N GLU A 138 -13.16 23.33 10.99
CA GLU A 138 -12.15 22.36 11.48
C GLU A 138 -12.35 22.01 12.96
N ASP A 139 -12.74 22.96 13.80
CA ASP A 139 -13.00 22.77 15.24
C ASP A 139 -14.18 21.85 15.53
N LEU A 140 -15.17 21.80 14.63
CA LEU A 140 -16.26 20.83 14.72
C LEU A 140 -15.83 19.44 14.23
N MET A 141 -14.88 19.35 13.31
CA MET A 141 -14.40 18.07 12.78
C MET A 141 -13.66 17.26 13.85
N ASP A 142 -12.90 17.91 14.74
CA ASP A 142 -12.24 17.23 15.88
C ASP A 142 -13.23 16.44 16.77
N LEU A 143 -14.49 16.91 16.85
CA LEU A 143 -15.55 16.24 17.61
C LEU A 143 -16.28 15.15 16.82
N VAL A 144 -16.26 15.25 15.49
CA VAL A 144 -17.01 14.39 14.56
C VAL A 144 -16.15 13.23 14.05
N ASP A 145 -14.87 13.45 13.79
CA ASP A 145 -13.92 12.47 13.25
C ASP A 145 -13.88 11.15 14.03
N PRO A 146 -13.79 11.15 15.39
CA PRO A 146 -13.81 9.89 16.14
C PRO A 146 -15.11 9.11 15.96
N LYS A 147 -16.24 9.81 15.81
CA LYS A 147 -17.56 9.19 15.61
C LYS A 147 -17.73 8.66 14.18
N LEU A 148 -17.19 9.37 13.19
CA LEU A 148 -17.18 8.95 11.79
C LEU A 148 -16.36 7.67 11.61
N MET A 149 -15.14 7.65 12.17
CA MET A 149 -14.23 6.51 12.05
C MET A 149 -14.76 5.27 12.78
N GLY A 150 -15.51 5.45 13.88
CA GLY A 150 -16.06 4.35 14.66
C GLY A 150 -14.95 3.43 15.18
N ASN A 151 -14.97 2.17 14.76
CA ASN A 151 -13.97 1.16 15.19
C ASN A 151 -12.73 1.12 14.28
N ASN A 152 -12.66 1.93 13.22
CA ASN A 152 -11.50 1.96 12.35
C ASN A 152 -10.29 2.49 13.11
N LYS A 153 -9.17 1.78 12.99
CA LYS A 153 -7.96 2.05 13.78
C LYS A 153 -7.23 3.30 13.34
N THR A 154 -7.28 3.63 12.05
CA THR A 154 -6.59 4.78 11.47
C THR A 154 -7.45 5.47 10.43
N GLY A 155 -7.27 6.79 10.26
CA GLY A 155 -7.96 7.53 9.20
C GLY A 155 -7.65 6.98 7.81
N TYR A 156 -6.44 6.43 7.61
CA TYR A 156 -6.03 5.80 6.36
C TYR A 156 -6.89 4.57 6.04
N THR A 157 -6.99 3.62 6.96
CA THR A 157 -7.80 2.39 6.77
C THR A 157 -9.27 2.72 6.54
N PHE A 158 -9.82 3.67 7.32
CA PHE A 158 -11.18 4.18 7.13
C PHE A 158 -11.38 4.81 5.74
N SER A 159 -10.46 5.66 5.29
CA SER A 159 -10.55 6.28 3.96
C SER A 159 -10.49 5.26 2.83
N LYS A 160 -9.69 4.19 2.97
CA LYS A 160 -9.66 3.07 2.00
C LYS A 160 -10.96 2.29 2.00
N HIS A 161 -11.56 2.04 3.17
CA HIS A 161 -12.87 1.40 3.27
C HIS A 161 -13.96 2.19 2.55
N LEU A 162 -14.03 3.50 2.78
CA LEU A 162 -14.99 4.36 2.09
C LEU A 162 -14.77 4.42 0.57
N ALA A 163 -13.51 4.41 0.12
CA ALA A 163 -13.20 4.36 -1.31
C ALA A 163 -13.68 3.05 -1.97
N GLU A 164 -13.60 1.90 -1.27
CA GLU A 164 -14.12 0.63 -1.79
C GLU A 164 -15.62 0.66 -2.04
N LEU A 165 -16.40 1.35 -1.20
CA LEU A 165 -17.85 1.53 -1.40
C LEU A 165 -18.15 2.30 -2.68
N LEU A 166 -17.41 3.37 -2.97
CA LEU A 166 -17.58 4.11 -4.22
C LEU A 166 -17.23 3.26 -5.45
N VAL A 167 -16.21 2.40 -5.34
CA VAL A 167 -15.84 1.47 -6.42
C VAL A 167 -16.90 0.38 -6.60
N GLU A 168 -17.49 -0.10 -5.51
CA GLU A 168 -18.63 -1.02 -5.55
C GLU A 168 -19.85 -0.38 -6.24
N GLU A 169 -20.16 0.88 -5.93
CA GLU A 169 -21.20 1.63 -6.65
C GLU A 169 -20.88 1.78 -8.15
N ALA A 170 -19.61 1.99 -8.48
CA ALA A 170 -19.16 2.15 -9.87
C ALA A 170 -19.27 0.86 -10.72
N GLN A 171 -19.37 -0.32 -10.09
CA GLN A 171 -19.45 -1.60 -10.80
C GLN A 171 -20.65 -1.70 -11.75
N TYR A 172 -21.70 -0.92 -11.50
CA TYR A 172 -22.89 -0.87 -12.35
C TYR A 172 -22.69 -0.05 -13.63
N SER A 173 -21.58 0.69 -13.75
CA SER A 173 -21.30 1.58 -14.89
C SER A 173 -19.99 1.26 -15.60
N ILE A 174 -18.97 0.78 -14.89
CA ILE A 174 -17.64 0.51 -15.44
C ILE A 174 -17.11 -0.84 -14.91
N PRO A 175 -16.22 -1.51 -15.67
CA PRO A 175 -15.65 -2.79 -15.25
C PRO A 175 -14.62 -2.59 -14.13
N VAL A 176 -14.99 -2.85 -12.87
CA VAL A 176 -14.14 -2.59 -11.71
C VAL A 176 -13.49 -3.85 -11.12
N CYS A 177 -12.35 -3.67 -10.47
CA CYS A 177 -11.77 -4.62 -9.52
C CYS A 177 -11.08 -3.89 -8.37
N ILE A 178 -11.15 -4.47 -7.17
CA ILE A 178 -10.45 -3.98 -5.98
C ILE A 178 -9.33 -4.96 -5.65
N VAL A 179 -8.10 -4.48 -5.61
CA VAL A 179 -6.93 -5.24 -5.16
C VAL A 179 -6.52 -4.73 -3.77
N ARG A 180 -6.40 -5.64 -2.80
CA ARG A 180 -6.09 -5.33 -1.40
C ARG A 180 -4.70 -5.85 -1.03
N PRO A 181 -3.62 -5.13 -1.37
CA PRO A 181 -2.28 -5.53 -0.96
C PRO A 181 -2.12 -5.44 0.57
N SER A 182 -1.28 -6.33 1.10
CA SER A 182 -0.78 -6.25 2.47
C SER A 182 0.34 -5.20 2.58
N VAL A 183 1.13 -5.23 3.65
CA VAL A 183 2.27 -4.31 3.81
C VAL A 183 3.29 -4.58 2.70
N VAL A 184 3.45 -3.61 1.81
CA VAL A 184 4.35 -3.74 0.66
C VAL A 184 5.81 -3.63 1.09
N THR A 185 6.55 -4.70 0.83
CA THR A 185 7.97 -4.86 1.17
C THR A 185 8.81 -4.95 -0.10
N PRO A 186 10.16 -4.95 0.00
CA PRO A 186 11.03 -4.96 -1.16
C PRO A 186 10.74 -6.11 -2.14
N ALA A 187 11.11 -5.91 -3.40
CA ALA A 187 10.89 -6.89 -4.45
C ALA A 187 11.54 -8.24 -4.10
N ASN A 188 10.85 -9.33 -4.42
CA ASN A 188 11.39 -10.67 -4.28
C ASN A 188 12.36 -11.00 -5.43
N LYS A 189 12.00 -10.61 -6.65
CA LYS A 189 12.72 -10.93 -7.88
C LYS A 189 12.96 -9.71 -8.76
N GLU A 190 11.90 -8.98 -9.13
CA GLU A 190 11.96 -7.95 -10.19
C GLU A 190 11.68 -6.54 -9.66
N PRO A 191 12.35 -5.48 -10.15
CA PRO A 191 13.45 -5.49 -11.12
C PRO A 191 14.75 -6.09 -10.55
N PHE A 192 14.93 -6.03 -9.23
CA PHE A 192 16.06 -6.62 -8.53
C PHE A 192 15.58 -7.13 -7.17
N PRO A 193 16.11 -8.27 -6.68
CA PRO A 193 15.81 -8.71 -5.32
C PRO A 193 16.19 -7.65 -4.28
N GLY A 194 15.26 -7.34 -3.38
CA GLY A 194 15.41 -6.33 -2.34
C GLY A 194 15.17 -4.89 -2.82
N TRP A 195 14.73 -4.66 -4.06
CA TRP A 195 14.46 -3.31 -4.55
C TRP A 195 13.25 -2.66 -3.85
N ILE A 196 13.44 -1.46 -3.33
CA ILE A 196 12.40 -0.51 -2.90
C ILE A 196 13.01 0.89 -2.78
N ASP A 197 12.20 1.92 -2.95
CA ASP A 197 12.64 3.33 -3.03
C ASP A 197 12.02 4.24 -1.96
N ASN A 198 11.38 3.67 -0.93
CA ASN A 198 10.70 4.44 0.10
C ASN A 198 11.04 3.98 1.52
N PHE A 199 10.92 4.93 2.46
CA PHE A 199 11.08 4.72 3.90
C PHE A 199 9.74 4.65 4.64
N LYS A 200 8.63 4.43 3.92
CA LYS A 200 7.30 4.50 4.52
C LYS A 200 7.02 3.26 5.38
N GLY A 201 6.38 3.46 6.52
CA GLY A 201 5.96 2.39 7.42
C GLY A 201 7.12 1.48 7.84
N ILE A 202 6.91 0.16 7.73
CA ILE A 202 7.89 -0.84 8.16
C ILE A 202 9.25 -0.73 7.45
N ASN A 203 9.29 -0.24 6.21
CA ASN A 203 10.53 -0.13 5.44
C ASN A 203 11.51 0.84 6.10
N GLY A 204 11.03 1.97 6.63
CA GLY A 204 11.85 2.91 7.39
C GLY A 204 12.41 2.29 8.69
N GLY A 205 11.59 1.49 9.37
CA GLY A 205 12.01 0.73 10.55
C GLY A 205 13.08 -0.32 10.22
N LEU A 206 12.88 -1.09 9.15
CA LEU A 206 13.83 -2.09 8.68
C LEU A 206 15.16 -1.47 8.26
N VAL A 207 15.17 -0.31 7.62
CA VAL A 207 16.43 0.42 7.32
C VAL A 207 17.14 0.85 8.61
N ALA A 208 16.40 1.37 9.60
CA ALA A 208 16.99 1.78 10.86
C ALA A 208 17.65 0.61 11.59
N MET A 209 17.03 -0.58 11.54
CA MET A 209 17.60 -1.82 12.07
C MET A 209 18.80 -2.29 11.25
N SER A 210 18.72 -2.31 9.93
CA SER A 210 19.79 -2.79 9.04
C SER A 210 21.06 -1.93 9.12
N LYS A 211 20.93 -0.65 9.47
CA LYS A 211 22.05 0.29 9.70
C LYS A 211 22.61 0.24 11.13
N GLY A 212 22.00 -0.55 12.02
CA GLY A 212 22.37 -0.62 13.43
C GLY A 212 22.02 0.64 14.23
N ALA A 213 21.13 1.49 13.71
CA ALA A 213 20.62 2.66 14.42
C ALA A 213 19.60 2.26 15.49
N VAL A 214 18.90 1.15 15.27
CA VAL A 214 17.99 0.50 16.21
C VAL A 214 18.42 -0.94 16.40
N ARG A 215 18.67 -1.37 17.63
CA ARG A 215 19.12 -2.74 17.96
C ARG A 215 18.04 -3.60 18.61
N VAL A 216 17.06 -2.98 19.26
CA VAL A 216 15.97 -3.65 19.98
C VAL A 216 14.66 -2.96 19.61
N GLY A 217 13.72 -3.74 19.09
CA GLY A 217 12.33 -3.34 18.88
C GLY A 217 11.42 -4.16 19.77
N LEU A 218 10.39 -3.54 20.32
CA LEU A 218 9.33 -4.24 21.06
C LEU A 218 8.34 -4.78 20.03
N ILE A 219 8.28 -6.10 19.88
CA ILE A 219 7.35 -6.77 18.98
C ILE A 219 6.44 -7.70 19.75
N ASN A 220 5.19 -7.81 19.32
CA ASN A 220 4.31 -8.88 19.79
C ASN A 220 4.77 -10.19 19.14
N LYS A 221 5.28 -11.14 19.94
CA LYS A 221 5.77 -12.44 19.45
C LYS A 221 4.67 -13.26 18.77
N SER A 222 3.42 -13.05 19.15
CA SER A 222 2.25 -13.72 18.55
C SER A 222 1.66 -12.95 17.38
N GLY A 223 2.11 -11.72 17.13
CA GLY A 223 1.61 -10.90 16.04
C GLY A 223 2.06 -11.45 14.70
N ILE A 224 1.12 -11.61 13.78
CA ILE A 224 1.41 -12.01 12.40
C ILE A 224 1.70 -10.74 11.62
N LEU A 225 2.93 -10.59 11.13
CA LEU A 225 3.29 -9.52 10.21
C LEU A 225 3.03 -9.99 8.77
N ASP A 226 1.86 -9.63 8.24
CA ASP A 226 1.51 -9.92 6.86
C ASP A 226 2.22 -8.91 5.91
N ILE A 227 3.00 -9.44 4.97
CA ILE A 227 3.84 -8.67 4.04
C ILE A 227 3.71 -9.23 2.63
N ALA A 228 3.81 -8.35 1.64
CA ALA A 228 3.76 -8.71 0.23
C ALA A 228 4.89 -8.03 -0.54
N PRO A 229 5.74 -8.77 -1.28
CA PRO A 229 6.74 -8.18 -2.16
C PRO A 229 6.11 -7.27 -3.22
N VAL A 230 6.72 -6.13 -3.51
CA VAL A 230 6.17 -5.14 -4.46
C VAL A 230 5.96 -5.71 -5.87
N ASP A 231 6.83 -6.59 -6.35
CA ASP A 231 6.71 -7.25 -7.65
C ASP A 231 5.53 -8.22 -7.70
N HIS A 232 5.31 -8.99 -6.63
CA HIS A 232 4.10 -9.83 -6.52
C HIS A 232 2.82 -8.98 -6.50
N VAL A 233 2.84 -7.83 -5.82
CA VAL A 233 1.69 -6.90 -5.80
C VAL A 233 1.42 -6.33 -7.20
N VAL A 234 2.46 -5.89 -7.91
CA VAL A 234 2.34 -5.38 -9.29
C VAL A 234 1.79 -6.48 -10.21
N ASN A 235 2.33 -7.69 -10.13
CA ASN A 235 1.88 -8.82 -10.93
C ASN A 235 0.40 -9.18 -10.67
N LEU A 236 -0.03 -9.14 -9.41
CA LEU A 236 -1.44 -9.32 -9.05
C LEU A 236 -2.33 -8.22 -9.66
N ILE A 237 -1.91 -6.95 -9.60
CA ILE A 237 -2.66 -5.83 -10.20
C ILE A 237 -2.81 -6.02 -11.71
N LEU A 238 -1.74 -6.39 -12.40
CA LEU A 238 -1.76 -6.61 -13.85
C LEU A 238 -2.63 -7.81 -14.23
N ALA A 239 -2.51 -8.93 -13.52
CA ALA A 239 -3.34 -10.11 -13.73
C ALA A 239 -4.83 -9.83 -13.44
N ALA A 240 -5.13 -9.04 -12.41
CA ALA A 240 -6.49 -8.62 -12.09
C ALA A 240 -7.06 -7.71 -13.19
N ALA A 241 -6.29 -6.74 -13.70
CA ALA A 241 -6.70 -5.90 -14.82
C ALA A 241 -7.02 -6.73 -16.07
N MET A 242 -6.15 -7.69 -16.40
CA MET A 242 -6.34 -8.60 -17.54
C MET A 242 -7.58 -9.47 -17.35
N ARG A 243 -7.80 -10.03 -16.15
CA ARG A 243 -8.99 -10.82 -15.84
C ARG A 243 -10.27 -10.01 -16.03
N VAL A 244 -10.32 -8.78 -15.52
CA VAL A 244 -11.49 -7.90 -15.66
C VAL A 244 -11.72 -7.56 -17.13
N GLY A 245 -10.67 -7.14 -17.84
CA GLY A 245 -10.75 -6.73 -19.24
C GLY A 245 -11.16 -7.85 -20.20
N THR A 246 -10.86 -9.10 -19.85
CA THR A 246 -11.26 -10.29 -20.63
C THR A 246 -12.58 -10.88 -20.16
N ALA A 247 -12.92 -10.76 -18.87
CA ALA A 247 -14.21 -11.19 -18.30
C ALA A 247 -15.40 -10.43 -18.89
N PHE A 248 -15.21 -9.14 -19.20
CA PHE A 248 -16.29 -8.26 -19.61
C PHE A 248 -16.94 -8.68 -20.94
N ASN A 249 -16.29 -9.55 -21.73
CA ASN A 249 -16.87 -10.16 -22.93
C ASN A 249 -17.65 -11.46 -22.66
N VAL A 250 -17.70 -11.93 -21.41
CA VAL A 250 -18.39 -13.16 -21.00
C VAL A 250 -19.40 -12.79 -19.92
N SER A 251 -20.58 -12.33 -20.35
CA SER A 251 -21.69 -12.15 -19.43
C SER A 251 -22.14 -13.50 -18.87
N SER A 252 -22.50 -13.47 -17.58
CA SER A 252 -23.43 -14.35 -16.85
C SER A 252 -22.81 -15.44 -15.97
N SER A 253 -23.18 -15.33 -14.68
CA SER A 253 -23.38 -16.40 -13.70
C SER A 253 -22.15 -17.16 -13.18
N GLN A 254 -21.78 -16.90 -11.91
CA GLN A 254 -21.92 -17.88 -10.82
C GLN A 254 -21.38 -17.31 -9.48
N THR A 255 -22.27 -17.18 -8.51
CA THR A 255 -21.98 -16.99 -7.08
C THR A 255 -21.65 -18.33 -6.43
N MET A 256 -20.56 -18.44 -5.66
CA MET A 256 -20.29 -19.58 -4.77
C MET A 256 -20.12 -19.12 -3.31
N ALA A 257 -20.71 -19.90 -2.39
CA ALA A 257 -20.84 -19.64 -0.96
C ALA A 257 -19.61 -20.09 -0.13
N PRO A 258 -19.37 -19.51 1.07
CA PRO A 258 -18.22 -19.86 1.90
C PRO A 258 -18.49 -21.00 2.91
N SER A 259 -17.44 -21.77 3.22
CA SER A 259 -17.41 -22.84 4.22
C SER A 259 -16.58 -22.41 5.44
N LYS A 260 -17.16 -22.54 6.64
CA LYS A 260 -16.58 -22.21 7.96
C LYS A 260 -15.66 -23.31 8.50
N ASN A 261 -14.68 -22.93 9.34
CA ASN A 261 -14.49 -23.44 10.71
C ASN A 261 -13.22 -22.83 11.40
N SER A 262 -13.40 -22.36 12.64
CA SER A 262 -12.40 -22.02 13.71
C SER A 262 -12.91 -22.70 15.02
N PRO A 263 -12.23 -22.79 16.21
CA PRO A 263 -11.24 -21.87 16.89
C PRO A 263 -10.19 -22.65 17.80
N PRO A 264 -9.58 -22.19 18.95
CA PRO A 264 -9.57 -20.88 19.70
C PRO A 264 -8.22 -20.34 20.32
N MET A 265 -8.35 -19.12 20.88
CA MET A 265 -7.49 -18.17 21.67
C MET A 265 -6.69 -18.64 22.93
N MET A 266 -5.69 -17.82 23.38
CA MET A 266 -5.32 -17.60 24.81
C MET A 266 -4.47 -16.30 25.08
N TYR A 267 -4.67 -15.65 26.25
CA TYR A 267 -4.06 -14.39 26.77
C TYR A 267 -2.82 -14.56 27.70
N SER A 268 -2.18 -13.41 28.03
CA SER A 268 -1.34 -13.04 29.22
C SER A 268 0.17 -12.85 28.92
N ALA A 269 0.99 -12.01 29.56
CA ALA A 269 0.88 -10.81 30.42
C ALA A 269 2.30 -10.17 30.52
N ILE A 270 2.33 -8.94 31.03
CA ILE A 270 3.44 -7.95 31.19
C ILE A 270 4.57 -8.38 32.15
N VAL A 271 5.85 -8.06 31.85
CA VAL A 271 6.88 -7.54 32.81
C VAL A 271 7.99 -6.73 32.08
N ALA A 272 8.45 -5.64 32.73
CA ALA A 272 9.79 -5.02 32.72
C ALA A 272 10.05 -3.83 31.74
N ASP A 273 10.65 -2.68 32.13
CA ASP A 273 11.18 -2.25 33.42
C ASP A 273 11.42 -0.73 33.51
N VAL A 274 11.51 -0.23 34.75
CA VAL A 274 11.68 1.17 35.22
C VAL A 274 13.16 1.60 35.37
N VAL A 275 14.11 0.93 34.73
CA VAL A 275 15.54 1.03 35.12
C VAL A 275 16.33 2.22 34.53
N LEU A 276 15.79 3.04 33.63
CA LEU A 276 16.58 4.11 32.98
C LEU A 276 16.58 5.48 33.67
N THR A 277 15.83 5.67 34.76
CA THR A 277 15.77 6.99 35.44
C THR A 277 16.86 7.18 36.50
N LEU A 278 17.63 6.15 36.87
CA LEU A 278 18.56 6.21 38.01
C LEU A 278 20.04 6.49 37.69
N ILE A 279 20.43 6.75 36.44
CA ILE A 279 21.87 6.95 36.08
C ILE A 279 22.19 8.38 35.58
N GLY A 280 21.26 9.34 35.67
CA GLY A 280 21.59 10.77 35.58
C GLY A 280 22.32 11.24 34.30
N LYS A 281 22.23 10.49 33.20
CA LYS A 281 22.80 10.90 31.91
C LYS A 281 21.71 11.53 31.06
N LYS A 282 21.90 12.82 30.72
CA LYS A 282 21.02 13.55 29.81
C LYS A 282 20.94 12.79 28.47
N PRO A 283 19.74 12.42 27.98
CA PRO A 283 19.60 11.75 26.70
C PRO A 283 20.09 12.67 25.58
N LYS A 284 20.92 12.16 24.68
CA LYS A 284 21.27 12.87 23.44
C LYS A 284 19.99 13.04 22.64
N VAL A 285 19.51 14.28 22.52
CA VAL A 285 18.19 14.65 21.97
C VAL A 285 17.90 13.98 20.62
N GLY A 286 18.91 13.84 19.75
CA GLY A 286 18.76 13.15 18.46
C GLY A 286 18.64 11.62 18.50
N PHE A 287 19.15 10.95 19.54
CA PHE A 287 18.96 9.49 19.71
C PHE A 287 17.54 9.18 20.18
N MET A 288 17.05 9.92 21.18
CA MET A 288 15.70 9.72 21.69
C MET A 288 14.66 10.00 20.61
N GLN A 289 14.85 11.05 19.80
CA GLN A 289 13.94 11.39 18.71
C GLN A 289 13.88 10.31 17.61
N ARG A 290 15.02 9.69 17.25
CA ARG A 290 15.08 8.54 16.32
C ARG A 290 14.40 7.31 16.92
N TYR A 291 14.62 7.07 18.21
CA TYR A 291 14.05 5.95 18.94
C TYR A 291 12.53 6.09 19.12
N THR A 292 12.02 7.26 19.48
CA THR A 292 10.58 7.55 19.56
C THR A 292 9.92 7.49 18.20
N ASN A 293 10.56 7.97 17.13
CA ASN A 293 10.02 7.85 15.77
C ASN A 293 9.95 6.39 15.33
N PHE A 294 10.99 5.60 15.59
CA PHE A 294 10.99 4.17 15.31
C PHE A 294 9.87 3.42 16.07
N HIS A 295 9.77 3.64 17.38
CA HIS A 295 8.71 3.01 18.20
C HIS A 295 7.32 3.48 17.83
N ARG A 296 7.16 4.73 17.41
CA ARG A 296 5.88 5.25 16.90
C ARG A 296 5.47 4.53 15.61
N VAL A 297 6.38 4.42 14.64
CA VAL A 297 6.12 3.71 13.37
C VAL A 297 5.88 2.22 13.62
N LEU A 298 6.66 1.60 14.51
CA LEU A 298 6.47 0.21 14.91
C LEU A 298 5.13 0.00 15.61
N LYS A 299 4.74 0.91 16.51
CA LYS A 299 3.45 0.88 17.18
C LYS A 299 2.30 1.06 16.18
N GLN A 300 2.35 2.04 15.28
CA GLN A 300 1.33 2.23 14.23
C GLN A 300 1.21 0.98 13.34
N THR A 301 2.35 0.41 12.93
CA THR A 301 2.37 -0.84 12.15
C THR A 301 1.79 -1.99 12.96
N THR A 302 2.15 -2.12 14.25
CA THR A 302 1.63 -3.17 15.15
C THR A 302 0.16 -2.96 15.47
N ASP A 303 -0.33 -1.73 15.59
CA ASP A 303 -1.73 -1.43 15.83
C ASP A 303 -2.57 -1.83 14.61
N ILE A 304 -2.03 -1.72 13.39
CA ILE A 304 -2.71 -2.14 12.15
C ILE A 304 -2.58 -3.65 11.94
N VAL A 305 -1.37 -4.18 12.04
CA VAL A 305 -1.01 -5.54 11.66
C VAL A 305 -1.17 -6.55 12.80
N GLY A 306 -1.10 -6.10 14.05
CA GLY A 306 -1.20 -6.94 15.25
C GLY A 306 -2.61 -7.38 15.62
N ASN A 307 -3.57 -7.33 14.69
CA ASN A 307 -4.84 -8.03 14.85
C ASN A 307 -4.71 -9.45 14.28
N ASP A 308 -5.22 -10.41 15.05
CA ASP A 308 -5.50 -11.76 14.57
C ASP A 308 -6.72 -11.72 13.63
N PHE A 309 -6.59 -11.09 12.47
CA PHE A 309 -7.60 -11.18 11.42
C PHE A 309 -7.18 -12.16 10.34
N SER A 310 -8.12 -12.97 9.88
CA SER A 310 -7.97 -13.81 8.71
C SER A 310 -8.59 -13.10 7.51
N MET A 311 -7.92 -13.13 6.36
CA MET A 311 -8.47 -12.64 5.11
C MET A 311 -8.52 -13.77 4.09
N SER A 312 -9.69 -13.98 3.49
CA SER A 312 -9.87 -14.93 2.39
C SER A 312 -9.12 -14.44 1.15
N THR A 313 -8.54 -15.39 0.42
CA THR A 313 -7.81 -15.16 -0.83
C THR A 313 -8.31 -16.10 -1.94
N ASN A 314 -9.58 -16.48 -1.87
CA ASN A 314 -10.23 -17.42 -2.80
C ASN A 314 -10.18 -16.92 -4.26
N ASN A 315 -10.55 -15.67 -4.51
CA ASN A 315 -10.50 -15.02 -5.82
C ASN A 315 -9.06 -14.87 -6.29
N THR A 316 -8.15 -14.46 -5.40
CA THR A 316 -6.71 -14.37 -5.70
C THR A 316 -6.13 -15.72 -6.13
N THR A 317 -6.42 -16.79 -5.36
CA THR A 317 -6.00 -18.16 -5.65
C THR A 317 -6.63 -18.67 -6.95
N THR A 318 -7.91 -18.37 -7.16
CA THR A 318 -8.64 -18.73 -8.38
C THR A 318 -8.04 -18.03 -9.60
N LEU A 319 -7.74 -16.73 -9.49
CA LEU A 319 -7.08 -15.97 -10.55
C LEU A 319 -5.74 -16.60 -10.93
N TYR A 320 -4.89 -16.90 -9.95
CA TYR A 320 -3.60 -17.53 -10.19
C TYR A 320 -3.76 -18.88 -10.91
N LYS A 321 -4.73 -19.72 -10.49
CA LYS A 321 -4.98 -21.03 -11.12
C LYS A 321 -5.33 -20.91 -12.61
N HIS A 322 -6.09 -19.89 -12.99
CA HIS A 322 -6.53 -19.66 -14.37
C HIS A 322 -5.46 -19.05 -15.29
N LEU A 323 -4.33 -18.60 -14.75
CA LEU A 323 -3.21 -18.14 -15.57
C LEU A 323 -2.57 -19.29 -16.35
N SER A 324 -2.16 -19.00 -17.58
CA SER A 324 -1.35 -19.90 -18.39
C SER A 324 0.01 -20.16 -17.72
N ALA A 325 0.73 -21.20 -18.14
CA ALA A 325 2.07 -21.47 -17.61
C ALA A 325 3.03 -20.29 -17.87
N ALA A 326 2.96 -19.69 -19.07
CA ALA A 326 3.76 -18.53 -19.44
C ALA A 326 3.41 -17.28 -18.61
N ASP A 327 2.12 -17.06 -18.33
CA ASP A 327 1.69 -15.93 -17.49
C ASP A 327 2.05 -16.13 -16.02
N LYS A 328 2.02 -17.38 -15.50
CA LYS A 328 2.51 -17.67 -14.14
C LYS A 328 3.99 -17.41 -13.99
N GLU A 329 4.78 -17.66 -15.03
CA GLU A 329 6.21 -17.36 -15.04
C GLU A 329 6.47 -15.85 -15.12
N SER A 330 5.73 -15.14 -15.98
CA SER A 330 5.92 -13.71 -16.24
C SER A 330 5.31 -12.82 -15.16
N PHE A 331 4.17 -13.21 -14.58
CA PHE A 331 3.38 -12.45 -13.62
C PHE A 331 3.12 -13.27 -12.36
N SER A 332 4.15 -13.91 -11.79
CA SER A 332 3.98 -14.66 -10.55
C SER A 332 3.63 -13.73 -9.39
N PHE A 333 2.57 -14.07 -8.67
CA PHE A 333 2.21 -13.45 -7.40
C PHE A 333 1.91 -14.51 -6.32
N ASN A 334 2.37 -15.75 -6.52
CA ASN A 334 2.22 -16.79 -5.52
C ASN A 334 3.24 -16.62 -4.39
N VAL A 335 2.79 -16.05 -3.27
CA VAL A 335 3.65 -15.81 -2.10
C VAL A 335 4.00 -17.09 -1.33
N THR A 336 3.27 -18.20 -1.53
CA THR A 336 3.56 -19.46 -0.81
C THR A 336 4.82 -20.16 -1.31
N GLU A 337 5.32 -19.76 -2.47
CA GLU A 337 6.56 -20.30 -3.07
C GLU A 337 7.81 -19.55 -2.61
N ILE A 338 7.65 -18.47 -1.83
CA ILE A 338 8.76 -17.64 -1.37
C ILE A 338 9.50 -18.34 -0.23
N ASN A 339 10.81 -18.50 -0.38
CA ASN A 339 11.67 -18.82 0.76
C ASN A 339 11.83 -17.58 1.64
N HIS A 340 11.08 -17.53 2.75
CA HIS A 340 11.03 -16.36 3.63
C HIS A 340 12.40 -15.97 4.22
N GLU A 341 13.27 -16.92 4.54
CA GLU A 341 14.59 -16.61 5.11
C GLU A 341 15.47 -15.88 4.10
N VAL A 342 15.53 -16.40 2.87
CA VAL A 342 16.27 -15.78 1.76
C VAL A 342 15.68 -14.41 1.44
N TYR A 343 14.36 -14.33 1.33
CA TYR A 343 13.63 -13.10 1.01
C TYR A 343 13.87 -11.99 2.04
N ILE A 344 13.76 -12.29 3.33
CA ILE A 344 14.00 -11.31 4.41
C ILE A 344 15.45 -10.82 4.36
N ARG A 345 16.41 -11.72 4.18
CA ARG A 345 17.83 -11.35 4.08
C ARG A 345 18.10 -10.44 2.88
N GLN A 346 17.55 -10.77 1.72
CA GLN A 346 17.67 -9.93 0.52
C GLN A 346 16.99 -8.58 0.70
N SER A 347 15.80 -8.56 1.31
CA SER A 347 15.08 -7.32 1.61
C SER A 347 15.88 -6.40 2.52
N LEU A 348 16.51 -6.92 3.58
CA LEU A 348 17.35 -6.12 4.48
C LEU A 348 18.60 -5.57 3.79
N LEU A 349 19.24 -6.34 2.91
CA LEU A 349 20.39 -5.87 2.12
C LEU A 349 19.96 -4.83 1.08
N GLY A 350 18.85 -5.09 0.38
CA GLY A 350 18.30 -4.19 -0.63
C GLY A 350 17.82 -2.86 -0.05
N LEU A 351 17.20 -2.85 1.12
CA LEU A 351 16.82 -1.63 1.84
C LEU A 351 18.03 -0.73 2.13
N ARG A 352 19.20 -1.30 2.43
CA ARG A 352 20.43 -0.51 2.59
C ARG A 352 20.90 0.05 1.26
N HIS A 353 20.88 -0.77 0.22
CA HIS A 353 21.43 -0.39 -1.07
C HIS A 353 20.56 0.59 -1.86
N PHE A 354 19.25 0.34 -1.91
CA PHE A 354 18.31 1.06 -2.75
C PHE A 354 17.62 2.21 -2.02
N ALA A 355 17.11 1.97 -0.80
CA ALA A 355 16.45 3.04 -0.05
C ALA A 355 17.47 3.94 0.66
N ALA A 356 18.47 3.37 1.33
CA ALA A 356 19.47 4.14 2.09
C ALA A 356 20.69 4.59 1.27
N GLU A 357 20.74 4.26 -0.03
CA GLU A 357 21.82 4.59 -0.96
C GLU A 357 23.22 4.19 -0.46
N GLU A 358 23.32 3.12 0.33
CA GLU A 358 24.60 2.62 0.84
C GLU A 358 25.27 1.65 -0.13
N GLU A 359 26.60 1.69 -0.17
CA GLU A 359 27.39 0.68 -0.88
C GLU A 359 27.85 -0.42 0.09
N ASN A 360 28.21 -1.59 -0.44
CA ASN A 360 28.64 -2.73 0.39
C ASN A 360 29.85 -2.40 1.30
N GLN A 361 30.64 -1.38 0.93
CA GLN A 361 31.75 -0.86 1.74
C GLN A 361 31.31 -0.20 3.06
N ASP A 362 30.03 0.13 3.24
CA ASP A 362 29.49 0.69 4.49
C ASP A 362 29.09 -0.38 5.53
N LEU A 363 29.21 -1.67 5.20
CA LEU A 363 28.90 -2.77 6.13
C LEU A 363 29.72 -2.74 7.44
N PRO A 364 31.03 -2.46 7.44
CA PRO A 364 31.82 -2.34 8.66
C PRO A 364 31.33 -1.22 9.58
N LYS A 365 30.92 -0.07 9.03
CA LYS A 365 30.43 1.09 9.79
C LYS A 365 29.11 0.79 10.50
N ALA A 366 28.20 0.06 9.86
CA ALA A 366 26.99 -0.44 10.52
C ALA A 366 27.31 -1.42 11.66
N ARG A 367 28.30 -2.30 11.48
CA ARG A 367 28.79 -3.20 12.54
C ARG A 367 29.42 -2.44 13.71
N GLU A 368 30.11 -1.34 13.46
CA GLU A 368 30.62 -0.46 14.52
C GLU A 368 29.51 0.27 15.28
N ASN A 369 28.45 0.72 14.60
CA ASN A 369 27.30 1.33 15.27
C ASN A 369 26.63 0.35 16.25
N ILE A 370 26.57 -0.94 15.93
CA ILE A 370 26.07 -1.97 16.84
C ILE A 370 26.93 -2.05 18.11
N LYS A 371 28.26 -1.93 17.99
CA LYS A 371 29.21 -1.97 19.11
C LYS A 371 29.12 -0.75 20.05
N ARG A 372 28.47 0.35 19.63
CA ARG A 372 28.30 1.56 20.47
C ARG A 372 27.28 1.37 21.59
N TYR A 373 26.53 0.28 21.59
CA TYR A 373 25.55 -0.05 22.61
C TYR A 373 26.09 -1.20 23.49
N PRO A 374 26.12 -1.04 24.83
CA PRO A 374 26.52 -2.11 25.75
C PRO A 374 25.64 -3.36 25.51
N GLN A 375 26.25 -4.54 25.66
CA GLN A 375 25.58 -5.83 25.43
C GLN A 375 24.47 -6.09 26.44
#